data_AF-A0A9R0VHT9-F1
#
_entry.id   AF-A0A9R0VHT9-F1
#
_cell.length_a   1.000
_cell.length_b   1.000
_cell.length_c   1.000
_cell.angle_alpha   90.00
_cell.angle_beta   90.00
_cell.angle_gamma   90.00
#
_symmetry.space_group_name_H-M   'P 1'
#
loop_
_entity.id
_entity.type
_entity.pdbx_description
1 polymer ?
#
loop_
_entity_poly.entity_id
_entity_poly.type
_entity_poly.pdbx_seq_one_letter_code
_entity_poly.pdbx_strand_id
1 'polypeptide(L)'
;MEFALALVEQLYGKEKVEQIAKPMLVRYECGYSMKEVNSVEWHCSGTPKVLLPLANGIEEMEAIILVDALRRAKADVVVASIEGGVEITARYGTRIVADVMLGEAADRAPFDLIIVPGGMPGAKTLGGCEQLVALLKKQAEANRPYGAIGAATAHVLEPHGLLKVRADRATKHSNPLTAR
;
A
#
# COMPACT_ATOMS: atom_id res chain seq x y z
N MET A 1 6.55 -11.25 -2.64
CA MET A 1 7.81 -10.48 -2.46
C MET A 1 7.95 -9.46 -3.59
N GLU A 2 7.79 -9.93 -4.80
CA GLU A 2 7.85 -9.26 -6.08
C GLU A 2 7.02 -7.97 -6.12
N PHE A 3 5.79 -7.97 -5.60
CA PHE A 3 4.97 -6.76 -5.53
C PHE A 3 5.64 -5.64 -4.74
N ALA A 4 6.24 -5.95 -3.59
CA ALA A 4 6.95 -4.95 -2.78
C ALA A 4 8.22 -4.45 -3.47
N LEU A 5 8.96 -5.34 -4.16
CA LEU A 5 10.13 -4.95 -4.95
C LEU A 5 9.74 -4.09 -6.16
N ALA A 6 8.60 -4.35 -6.80
CA ALA A 6 8.07 -3.50 -7.86
C ALA A 6 7.71 -2.09 -7.35
N LEU A 7 7.16 -1.96 -6.14
CA LEU A 7 6.93 -0.65 -5.51
C LEU A 7 8.26 0.08 -5.23
N VAL A 8 9.28 -0.64 -4.77
CA VAL A 8 10.63 -0.06 -4.58
C VAL A 8 11.22 0.39 -5.92
N GLU A 9 11.03 -0.38 -6.99
CA GLU A 9 11.45 -0.01 -8.35
C GLU A 9 10.78 1.28 -8.81
N GLN A 10 9.47 1.43 -8.58
CA GLN A 10 8.74 2.63 -8.95
C GLN A 10 9.20 3.87 -8.16
N LEU A 11 9.51 3.70 -6.87
CA LEU A 11 9.90 4.81 -6.00
C LEU A 11 11.37 5.24 -6.15
N TYR A 12 12.27 4.29 -6.45
CA TYR A 12 13.72 4.52 -6.38
C TYR A 12 14.51 4.00 -7.59
N GLY A 13 13.88 3.29 -8.52
CA GLY A 13 14.53 2.66 -9.66
C GLY A 13 15.15 1.28 -9.36
N LYS A 14 15.53 0.59 -10.44
CA LYS A 14 16.06 -0.79 -10.43
C LYS A 14 17.31 -0.98 -9.57
N GLU A 15 18.20 0.00 -9.56
CA GLU A 15 19.44 -0.08 -8.78
C GLU A 15 19.15 -0.23 -7.28
N LYS A 16 18.11 0.44 -6.77
CA LYS A 16 17.71 0.31 -5.36
C LYS A 16 17.17 -1.09 -5.05
N VAL A 17 16.42 -1.68 -5.99
CA VAL A 17 15.91 -3.05 -5.86
C VAL A 17 17.07 -4.03 -5.72
N GLU A 18 18.08 -3.93 -6.58
CA GLU A 18 19.28 -4.80 -6.52
C GLU A 18 20.03 -4.65 -5.18
N GLN A 19 20.15 -3.41 -4.69
CA GLN A 19 20.77 -3.10 -3.39
C GLN A 19 20.05 -3.78 -2.22
N ILE A 20 18.71 -3.82 -2.22
CA ILE A 20 17.93 -4.42 -1.11
C ILE A 20 17.68 -5.92 -1.30
N ALA A 21 17.58 -6.43 -2.53
CA ALA A 21 17.27 -7.82 -2.80
C ALA A 21 18.43 -8.76 -2.41
N LYS A 22 19.68 -8.32 -2.63
CA LYS A 22 20.88 -9.09 -2.27
C LYS A 22 20.94 -9.49 -0.79
N PRO A 23 20.82 -8.57 0.19
CA PRO A 23 20.78 -8.95 1.60
C PRO A 23 19.50 -9.68 2.02
N MET A 24 18.43 -9.64 1.22
CA MET A 24 17.20 -10.42 1.45
C MET A 24 17.31 -11.87 0.95
N LEU A 25 18.42 -12.24 0.29
CA LEU A 25 18.63 -13.55 -0.36
C LEU A 25 17.54 -13.88 -1.41
N VAL A 26 16.94 -12.86 -2.00
CA VAL A 26 15.92 -12.99 -3.04
C VAL A 26 16.54 -12.72 -4.40
N ARG A 27 16.25 -13.57 -5.39
CA ARG A 27 16.50 -13.26 -6.80
C ARG A 27 15.31 -12.48 -7.33
N TYR A 28 15.55 -11.24 -7.74
CA TYR A 28 14.54 -10.47 -8.45
C TYR A 28 14.71 -10.71 -9.95
N GLU A 29 13.85 -11.56 -10.51
CA GLU A 29 13.76 -11.73 -11.96
C GLU A 29 12.68 -10.78 -12.48
N CYS A 30 13.03 -9.95 -13.47
CA CYS A 30 12.11 -9.02 -14.12
C CYS A 30 11.05 -9.82 -14.89
N GLY A 31 9.91 -10.09 -14.25
CA GLY A 31 8.82 -10.89 -14.83
C GLY A 31 7.52 -10.95 -14.01
N TYR A 32 7.47 -10.34 -12.82
CA TYR A 32 6.23 -10.23 -12.06
C TYR A 32 5.28 -9.22 -12.69
N SER A 33 4.08 -9.67 -13.03
CA SER A 33 3.01 -8.84 -13.58
C SER A 33 2.29 -8.09 -12.46
N MET A 34 2.82 -6.92 -12.11
CA MET A 34 2.06 -5.91 -11.38
C MET A 34 1.13 -5.22 -12.38
N LYS A 35 -0.18 -5.23 -12.11
CA LYS A 35 -1.12 -4.48 -12.95
C LYS A 35 -1.28 -3.08 -12.38
N GLU A 36 -0.50 -2.16 -12.91
CA GLU A 36 -0.82 -0.74 -12.82
C GLU A 36 -2.03 -0.49 -13.72
N VAL A 37 -3.16 -0.11 -13.12
CA VAL A 37 -4.42 0.05 -13.86
C VAL A 37 -4.46 1.40 -14.59
N ASN A 38 -3.57 2.34 -14.26
CA ASN A 38 -3.30 3.57 -15.02
C ASN A 38 -1.94 4.14 -14.65
N SER A 39 -1.13 4.51 -15.64
CA SER A 39 0.19 5.10 -15.40
C SER A 39 0.07 6.49 -14.80
N VAL A 40 0.57 6.65 -13.59
CA VAL A 40 0.74 7.94 -12.92
C VAL A 40 2.22 8.28 -12.85
N GLU A 41 2.58 9.55 -12.95
CA GLU A 41 3.96 9.95 -12.69
C GLU A 41 4.23 9.92 -11.18
N TRP A 42 5.16 9.06 -10.79
CA TRP A 42 5.61 8.93 -9.42
C TRP A 42 6.53 10.10 -9.07
N HIS A 43 5.98 11.10 -8.39
CA HIS A 43 6.74 12.24 -7.91
C HIS A 43 7.04 12.08 -6.42
N CYS A 44 8.31 11.93 -6.07
CA CYS A 44 8.79 11.98 -4.70
C CYS A 44 9.91 13.02 -4.60
N SER A 45 9.67 14.12 -3.88
CA SER A 45 10.72 15.08 -3.56
C SER A 45 11.37 14.70 -2.22
N GLY A 46 12.45 13.93 -2.28
CA GLY A 46 13.16 13.44 -1.08
C GLY A 46 12.74 12.03 -0.69
N THR A 47 12.71 11.72 0.60
CA THR A 47 12.35 10.39 1.11
C THR A 47 10.85 10.12 0.94
N PRO A 48 10.44 9.13 0.12
CA PRO A 48 9.05 8.74 -0.03
C PRO A 48 8.37 8.41 1.31
N LYS A 49 7.23 9.04 1.57
CA LYS A 49 6.37 8.72 2.72
C LYS A 49 5.27 7.74 2.31
N VAL A 50 5.23 6.58 2.96
CA VAL A 50 4.31 5.49 2.63
C VAL A 50 3.41 5.16 3.81
N LEU A 51 2.10 5.07 3.58
CA LEU A 51 1.13 4.59 4.57
C LEU A 51 0.77 3.12 4.30
N LEU A 52 0.91 2.27 5.33
CA LEU A 52 0.33 0.93 5.39
C LEU A 52 -0.72 0.86 6.51
N PRO A 53 -2.02 0.91 6.19
CA PRO A 53 -3.07 0.71 7.18
C PRO A 53 -3.26 -0.79 7.47
N LEU A 54 -3.36 -1.16 8.75
CA LEU A 54 -3.56 -2.54 9.20
C LEU A 54 -4.83 -2.66 10.05
N ALA A 55 -5.44 -3.84 9.98
CA ALA A 55 -6.57 -4.26 10.80
C ALA A 55 -6.37 -5.71 11.26
N ASN A 56 -7.16 -6.15 12.23
CA ASN A 56 -7.19 -7.55 12.63
C ASN A 56 -7.60 -8.45 11.45
N GLY A 57 -6.86 -9.54 11.25
CA GLY A 57 -7.11 -10.50 10.18
C GLY A 57 -6.55 -10.12 8.81
N ILE A 58 -5.62 -9.17 8.74
CA ILE A 58 -4.81 -8.96 7.52
C ILE A 58 -3.91 -10.16 7.22
N GLU A 59 -3.40 -10.24 6.01
CA GLU A 59 -2.40 -11.25 5.61
C GLU A 59 -1.02 -10.78 6.06
N GLU A 60 -0.41 -11.50 7.02
CA GLU A 60 0.84 -11.06 7.66
C GLU A 60 2.02 -10.99 6.69
N MET A 61 2.12 -11.90 5.72
CA MET A 61 3.26 -11.96 4.81
C MET A 61 3.22 -10.76 3.85
N GLU A 62 2.06 -10.41 3.30
CA GLU A 62 1.85 -9.21 2.48
C GLU A 62 2.26 -7.96 3.26
N ALA A 63 1.76 -7.80 4.49
CA ALA A 63 2.09 -6.64 5.33
C ALA A 63 3.58 -6.57 5.68
N ILE A 64 4.16 -7.66 6.19
CA ILE A 64 5.57 -7.69 6.64
C ILE A 64 6.52 -7.49 5.47
N ILE A 65 6.27 -8.14 4.33
CA ILE A 65 7.10 -8.00 3.12
C ILE A 65 7.07 -6.56 2.60
N LEU A 66 5.89 -5.92 2.56
CA LEU A 66 5.76 -4.52 2.16
C LEU A 66 6.56 -3.61 3.08
N VAL A 67 6.38 -3.74 4.41
CA VAL A 67 7.11 -2.93 5.40
C VAL A 67 8.63 -3.15 5.29
N ASP A 68 9.08 -4.41 5.26
CA ASP A 68 10.51 -4.74 5.24
C ASP A 68 11.19 -4.23 3.97
N ALA A 69 10.65 -4.48 2.79
CA ALA A 69 11.24 -4.04 1.53
C ALA A 69 11.31 -2.50 1.43
N LEU A 70 10.22 -1.80 1.77
CA LEU A 70 10.16 -0.34 1.69
C LEU A 70 11.08 0.33 2.73
N ARG A 71 11.15 -0.18 3.97
CA ARG A 71 12.08 0.34 4.99
C ARG A 71 13.53 0.04 4.64
N ARG A 72 13.85 -1.10 4.04
CA ARG A 72 15.20 -1.40 3.49
C ARG A 72 15.59 -0.42 2.39
N ALA A 73 14.63 -0.01 1.56
CA ALA A 73 14.81 1.02 0.55
C ALA A 73 14.93 2.45 1.13
N LYS A 74 14.80 2.61 2.45
CA LYS A 74 14.84 3.87 3.21
C LYS A 74 13.60 4.76 3.05
N ALA A 75 12.45 4.20 2.67
CA ALA A 75 11.19 4.93 2.71
C ALA A 75 10.75 5.23 4.15
N ASP A 76 10.06 6.35 4.35
CA ASP A 76 9.39 6.70 5.59
C ASP A 76 8.04 5.94 5.64
N VAL A 77 8.09 4.70 6.13
CA VAL A 77 6.92 3.82 6.19
C VAL A 77 6.21 3.97 7.53
N VAL A 78 4.99 4.49 7.47
CA VAL A 78 4.06 4.59 8.59
C VAL A 78 3.10 3.41 8.56
N VAL A 79 3.25 2.48 9.50
CA VAL A 79 2.31 1.39 9.74
C VAL A 79 1.25 1.89 10.72
N ALA A 80 0.00 1.97 10.27
CA ALA A 80 -1.08 2.57 11.04
C ALA A 80 -2.17 1.55 11.37
N SER A 81 -2.52 1.42 12.65
CA SER A 81 -3.65 0.59 13.08
C SER A 81 -4.98 1.32 12.91
N ILE A 82 -6.00 0.64 12.38
CA ILE A 82 -7.39 1.13 12.38
C ILE A 82 -8.22 0.61 13.56
N GLU A 83 -7.61 -0.22 14.42
CA GLU A 83 -8.25 -0.85 15.57
C GLU A 83 -8.34 0.12 16.77
N GLY A 84 -8.74 -0.38 17.95
CA GLY A 84 -8.75 0.40 19.20
C GLY A 84 -7.37 0.60 19.85
N GLY A 85 -6.31 0.08 19.24
CA GLY A 85 -4.92 0.21 19.69
C GLY A 85 -3.95 -0.17 18.59
N VAL A 86 -2.64 -0.07 18.85
CA VAL A 86 -1.60 -0.38 17.85
C VAL A 86 -1.33 -1.87 17.66
N GLU A 87 -1.88 -2.73 18.52
CA GLU A 87 -1.73 -4.18 18.40
C GLU A 87 -2.70 -4.77 17.38
N ILE A 88 -2.17 -5.54 16.45
CA ILE A 88 -2.91 -6.24 15.39
C ILE A 88 -2.66 -7.74 15.53
N THR A 89 -3.73 -8.54 15.46
CA THR A 89 -3.64 -9.99 15.27
C THR A 89 -3.94 -10.29 13.80
N ALA A 90 -2.92 -10.72 13.06
CA ALA A 90 -3.03 -11.12 11.66
C ALA A 90 -3.80 -12.44 11.50
N ARG A 91 -4.10 -12.81 10.25
CA ARG A 91 -4.98 -13.92 9.89
C ARG A 91 -4.60 -15.26 10.52
N TYR A 92 -3.31 -15.58 10.59
CA TYR A 92 -2.84 -16.85 11.18
C TYR A 92 -2.30 -16.68 12.62
N GLY A 93 -2.66 -15.60 13.29
CA GLY A 93 -2.38 -15.38 14.71
C GLY A 93 -1.09 -14.61 15.01
N THR A 94 -0.32 -14.22 13.98
CA THR A 94 0.86 -13.37 14.14
C THR A 94 0.46 -12.03 14.78
N ARG A 95 1.13 -11.64 15.86
CA ARG A 95 0.91 -10.33 16.50
C ARG A 95 1.87 -9.29 15.91
N ILE A 96 1.32 -8.19 15.43
CA ILE A 96 2.05 -7.06 14.85
C ILE A 96 1.74 -5.83 15.70
N VAL A 97 2.76 -5.01 15.97
CA VAL A 97 2.57 -3.70 16.61
C VAL A 97 2.77 -2.63 15.54
N ALA A 98 1.70 -1.91 15.22
CA ALA A 98 1.75 -0.76 14.33
C ALA A 98 2.54 0.41 14.96
N ASP A 99 3.03 1.33 14.15
CA ASP A 99 3.78 2.48 14.65
C ASP A 99 2.86 3.48 15.35
N VAL A 100 1.65 3.67 14.81
CA VAL A 100 0.67 4.66 15.28
C VAL A 100 -0.77 4.22 15.00
N MET A 101 -1.74 4.98 15.52
CA MET A 101 -3.14 4.89 15.14
C MET A 101 -3.39 5.59 13.79
N LEU A 102 -4.42 5.19 13.04
CA LEU A 102 -4.79 5.81 11.75
C LEU A 102 -5.11 7.30 11.90
N GLY A 103 -5.72 7.71 13.03
CA GLY A 103 -5.92 9.11 13.42
C GLY A 103 -4.64 9.92 13.30
N GLU A 104 -3.62 9.51 14.04
CA GLU A 104 -2.31 10.19 14.07
C GLU A 104 -1.57 10.10 12.73
N ALA A 105 -1.76 9.01 11.98
CA ALA A 105 -1.19 8.90 10.64
C ALA A 105 -1.82 9.91 9.66
N ALA A 106 -3.13 10.15 9.76
CA ALA A 106 -3.83 11.09 8.88
C ALA A 106 -3.32 12.52 9.03
N ASP A 107 -2.87 12.92 10.23
CA ASP A 107 -2.26 14.23 10.48
C ASP A 107 -0.90 14.40 9.78
N ARG A 108 -0.28 13.30 9.31
CA ARG A 108 1.01 13.31 8.61
C ARG A 108 0.89 13.38 7.09
N ALA A 109 -0.34 13.44 6.55
CA ALA A 109 -0.61 13.58 5.13
C ALA A 109 -0.01 14.89 4.55
N PRO A 110 0.26 14.97 3.24
CA PRO A 110 0.05 13.96 2.22
C PRO A 110 1.06 12.80 2.29
N PHE A 111 0.67 11.65 1.74
CA PHE A 111 1.54 10.50 1.51
C PHE A 111 1.94 10.45 0.04
N ASP A 112 3.10 9.86 -0.26
CA ASP A 112 3.52 9.60 -1.64
C ASP A 112 2.98 8.26 -2.15
N LEU A 113 2.70 7.33 -1.23
CA LEU A 113 2.03 6.07 -1.53
C LEU A 113 1.14 5.64 -0.37
N ILE A 114 -0.08 5.19 -0.66
CA ILE A 114 -0.91 4.41 0.28
C ILE A 114 -1.06 3.00 -0.28
N ILE A 115 -0.60 1.98 0.44
CA ILE A 115 -0.73 0.58 -0.02
C ILE A 115 -1.45 -0.25 1.04
N VAL A 116 -2.51 -0.95 0.62
CA VAL A 116 -3.39 -1.69 1.53
C VAL A 116 -3.15 -3.20 1.40
N PRO A 117 -2.65 -3.89 2.45
CA PRO A 117 -2.51 -5.33 2.43
C PRO A 117 -3.87 -6.03 2.51
N GLY A 118 -3.94 -7.25 1.99
CA GLY A 118 -5.11 -8.10 1.98
C GLY A 118 -5.31 -8.88 3.28
N GLY A 119 -5.84 -10.09 3.14
CA GLY A 119 -6.26 -10.95 4.25
C GLY A 119 -7.69 -10.72 4.70
N MET A 120 -8.32 -11.76 5.23
CA MET A 120 -9.69 -11.72 5.73
C MET A 120 -9.72 -12.19 7.19
N PRO A 121 -10.49 -11.53 8.07
CA PRO A 121 -11.44 -10.44 7.78
C PRO A 121 -10.84 -9.04 7.56
N GLY A 122 -9.53 -8.84 7.72
CA GLY A 122 -8.90 -7.51 7.78
C GLY A 122 -9.21 -6.59 6.60
N ALA A 123 -9.16 -7.08 5.37
CA ALA A 123 -9.49 -6.29 4.18
C ALA A 123 -10.95 -5.77 4.18
N LYS A 124 -11.89 -6.55 4.73
CA LYS A 124 -13.28 -6.09 4.88
C LYS A 124 -13.40 -5.00 5.95
N THR A 125 -12.68 -5.13 7.07
CA THR A 125 -12.63 -4.11 8.12
C THR A 125 -12.02 -2.81 7.58
N LEU A 126 -10.91 -2.89 6.85
CA LEU A 126 -10.29 -1.75 6.17
C LEU A 126 -11.24 -1.08 5.18
N GLY A 127 -11.99 -1.87 4.40
CA GLY A 127 -13.00 -1.36 3.46
C GLY A 127 -14.18 -0.67 4.13
N GLY A 128 -14.48 -1.00 5.39
CA GLY A 128 -15.50 -0.33 6.20
C GLY A 128 -15.01 0.91 6.95
N CYS A 129 -13.70 1.20 6.93
CA CYS A 129 -13.13 2.33 7.65
C CYS A 129 -13.27 3.63 6.84
N GLU A 130 -14.21 4.49 7.23
CA GLU A 130 -14.50 5.74 6.53
C GLU A 130 -13.28 6.67 6.41
N GLN A 131 -12.47 6.76 7.47
CA GLN A 131 -11.27 7.59 7.48
C GLN A 131 -10.23 7.11 6.46
N LEU A 132 -9.98 5.80 6.37
CA LEU A 132 -9.06 5.23 5.37
C LEU A 132 -9.59 5.47 3.96
N VAL A 133 -10.88 5.22 3.73
CA VAL A 133 -11.51 5.45 2.42
C VAL A 133 -11.41 6.92 2.00
N ALA A 134 -11.58 7.85 2.94
CA ALA A 134 -11.41 9.28 2.68
C ALA A 134 -9.96 9.62 2.31
N LEU A 135 -8.95 9.03 2.97
CA LEU A 135 -7.54 9.20 2.60
C LEU A 135 -7.26 8.68 1.18
N LEU A 136 -7.76 7.49 0.84
CA LEU A 136 -7.59 6.91 -0.50
C LEU A 136 -8.24 7.77 -1.59
N LYS A 137 -9.43 8.30 -1.35
CA LYS A 137 -10.11 9.22 -2.29
C LYS A 137 -9.31 10.51 -2.48
N LYS A 138 -8.80 11.11 -1.39
CA LYS A 138 -7.91 12.29 -1.48
C LYS A 138 -6.64 12.00 -2.27
N GLN A 139 -6.05 10.81 -2.07
CA GLN A 139 -4.88 10.36 -2.84
C GLN A 139 -5.22 10.27 -4.34
N ALA A 140 -6.39 9.71 -4.67
CA ALA A 140 -6.90 9.59 -6.02
C ALA A 140 -7.17 10.94 -6.71
N GLU A 141 -7.78 11.88 -5.99
CA GLU A 141 -8.07 13.25 -6.44
C GLU A 141 -6.78 14.06 -6.66
N ALA A 142 -5.76 13.83 -5.84
CA ALA A 142 -4.46 14.49 -5.94
C ALA A 142 -3.53 13.88 -7.01
N ASN A 143 -4.00 12.90 -7.78
CA ASN A 143 -3.19 12.15 -8.75
C ASN A 143 -1.96 11.48 -8.13
N ARG A 144 -2.07 11.01 -6.88
CA ARG A 144 -0.96 10.37 -6.17
C ARG A 144 -1.11 8.85 -6.16
N PRO A 145 0.00 8.09 -6.14
CA PRO A 145 -0.04 6.63 -6.09
C PRO A 145 -0.80 6.10 -4.87
N TYR A 146 -1.65 5.11 -5.12
CA TYR A 146 -2.25 4.24 -4.09
C TYR A 146 -2.49 2.84 -4.67
N GLY A 147 -2.71 1.85 -3.80
CA GLY A 147 -2.97 0.50 -4.27
C GLY A 147 -3.38 -0.48 -3.19
N ALA A 148 -3.61 -1.71 -3.60
CA ALA A 148 -3.92 -2.82 -2.72
C ALA A 148 -3.35 -4.13 -3.27
N ILE A 149 -3.15 -5.10 -2.38
CA ILE A 149 -2.75 -6.46 -2.72
C ILE A 149 -3.77 -7.46 -2.18
N GLY A 150 -3.95 -8.58 -2.89
CA GLY A 150 -4.79 -9.69 -2.48
C GLY A 150 -6.26 -9.25 -2.29
N ALA A 151 -6.85 -9.69 -1.17
CA ALA A 151 -8.25 -9.46 -0.85
C ALA A 151 -8.62 -7.96 -0.73
N ALA A 152 -7.67 -7.08 -0.41
CA ALA A 152 -7.94 -5.65 -0.28
C ALA A 152 -8.31 -4.98 -1.60
N THR A 153 -7.89 -5.53 -2.75
CA THR A 153 -8.33 -5.03 -4.06
C THR A 153 -9.85 -5.08 -4.18
N ALA A 154 -10.47 -6.22 -3.87
CA ALA A 154 -11.91 -6.45 -3.99
C ALA A 154 -12.72 -5.88 -2.82
N HIS A 155 -12.11 -5.75 -1.62
CA HIS A 155 -12.83 -5.33 -0.41
C HIS A 155 -12.60 -3.87 -0.01
N VAL A 156 -11.53 -3.24 -0.48
CA VAL A 156 -11.19 -1.84 -0.16
C VAL A 156 -11.28 -0.95 -1.39
N LEU A 157 -10.75 -1.36 -2.54
CA LEU A 157 -10.73 -0.47 -3.71
C LEU A 157 -12.01 -0.56 -4.54
N GLU A 158 -12.44 -1.78 -4.87
CA GLU A 158 -13.61 -2.02 -5.74
C GLU A 158 -14.91 -1.38 -5.23
N PRO A 159 -15.31 -1.57 -3.95
CA PRO A 159 -16.62 -1.09 -3.46
C PRO A 159 -16.70 0.44 -3.43
N HIS A 160 -15.54 1.11 -3.34
CA HIS A 160 -15.44 2.56 -3.24
C HIS A 160 -15.21 3.24 -4.59
N GLY A 161 -15.33 2.49 -5.69
CA GLY A 161 -15.14 3.00 -7.05
C GLY A 161 -13.70 3.36 -7.38
N LEU A 162 -12.76 2.97 -6.51
CA LEU A 162 -11.35 3.33 -6.66
C LEU A 162 -10.65 2.49 -7.73
N LEU A 163 -11.28 1.45 -8.30
CA LEU A 163 -10.73 0.66 -9.42
C LEU A 163 -11.18 1.14 -10.82
N LYS A 164 -12.18 2.03 -10.93
CA LYS A 164 -12.81 2.35 -12.22
C LYS A 164 -12.03 3.38 -13.03
N VAL A 165 -11.67 3.03 -14.26
CA VAL A 165 -11.41 3.98 -15.35
C VAL A 165 -12.74 4.62 -15.74
N ARG A 166 -12.94 5.93 -15.53
CA ARG A 166 -14.07 6.62 -16.19
C ARG A 166 -13.75 6.74 -17.67
N ALA A 167 -14.53 6.06 -18.50
CA ALA A 167 -14.39 6.03 -19.96
C ALA A 167 -14.78 7.37 -20.64
N ASP A 168 -15.39 8.31 -19.92
CA ASP A 168 -16.00 9.48 -20.54
C ASP A 168 -15.42 10.79 -19.98
N ARG A 169 -14.65 11.48 -20.84
CA ARG A 169 -14.23 12.88 -20.79
C ARG A 169 -13.25 13.30 -19.67
N ALA A 170 -11.98 13.47 -20.08
CA ALA A 170 -11.12 14.60 -19.72
C ALA A 170 -10.93 15.00 -18.24
N THR A 171 -11.06 14.07 -17.28
CA THR A 171 -10.56 14.29 -15.92
C THR A 171 -9.52 13.24 -15.56
N LYS A 172 -8.25 13.64 -15.59
CA LYS A 172 -7.09 12.87 -15.11
C LYS A 172 -7.26 12.64 -13.61
N HIS A 173 -7.73 11.46 -13.23
CA HIS A 173 -7.67 10.96 -11.86
C HIS A 173 -6.72 9.76 -11.84
N SER A 174 -5.91 9.63 -10.79
CA SER A 174 -5.01 8.48 -10.59
C SER A 174 -5.83 7.24 -10.28
N ASN A 175 -5.47 6.11 -10.90
CA ASN A 175 -6.06 4.80 -10.59
C ASN A 175 -5.03 3.93 -9.85
N PRO A 176 -5.47 2.85 -9.17
CA PRO A 176 -4.64 2.14 -8.21
C PRO A 176 -3.72 1.10 -8.82
N LEU A 177 -2.72 0.76 -8.02
CA LEU A 177 -1.84 -0.39 -8.18
C LEU A 177 -2.50 -1.62 -7.58
N THR A 178 -2.56 -2.72 -8.33
CA THR A 178 -3.16 -3.97 -7.86
C THR A 178 -2.28 -5.17 -8.14
N ALA A 179 -2.25 -6.09 -7.19
CA ALA A 179 -1.64 -7.42 -7.31
C ALA A 179 -2.57 -8.48 -6.71
N ARG A 180 -2.55 -9.67 -7.31
CA ARG A 180 -3.24 -10.86 -6.80
C ARG A 180 -2.25 -11.84 -6.20
#